data_AF-X6D952-F1
#
_entry.id   AF-X6D952-F1
#
_cell.length_a   1.000
_cell.length_b   1.000
_cell.length_c   1.000
_cell.angle_alpha   90.00
_cell.angle_beta   90.00
_cell.angle_gamma   90.00
#
_symmetry.space_group_name_H-M   'P 1'
#
loop_
_entity.id
_entity.type
_entity.pdbx_description
1 polymer ?
#
loop_
_entity_poly.entity_id
_entity_poly.type
_entity_poly.pdbx_seq_one_letter_code
_entity_poly.pdbx_strand_id
1 'polypeptide(L)' 'MQPSDRAKSESINKAPDEWTSGDDPMTPAQASYLKTLCEQAGGEQSFAEDLSKAEASKRIDALRTKLRL' A
#
# COMPACT_ATOMS: atom_id res chain seq x y z
N MET A 1 38.47 -36.24 -6.44
CA MET A 1 37.77 -35.90 -5.19
C MET A 1 37.09 -34.55 -5.39
N GLN A 2 35.76 -34.58 -5.52
CA GLN A 2 34.76 -33.49 -5.45
C GLN A 2 34.73 -32.33 -6.47
N PRO A 3 33.60 -32.14 -7.19
CA PRO A 3 33.19 -30.86 -7.75
C PRO A 3 32.50 -30.01 -6.67
N SER A 4 32.92 -28.75 -6.51
CA SER A 4 32.24 -27.80 -5.60
C SER A 4 31.04 -27.17 -6.29
N ASP A 5 29.91 -27.87 -6.16
CA ASP A 5 28.55 -27.36 -6.31
C ASP A 5 28.21 -26.42 -5.14
N ARG A 6 28.48 -25.11 -5.28
CA ARG A 6 27.96 -24.01 -4.44
C ARG A 6 28.38 -22.69 -5.11
N ALA A 7 27.52 -21.88 -5.71
CA ALA A 7 26.33 -21.31 -5.11
C ALA A 7 25.20 -21.27 -6.13
N LYS A 8 24.34 -22.28 -5.99
CA LYS A 8 22.94 -22.29 -6.35
C LYS A 8 22.30 -20.93 -5.99
N SER A 9 22.03 -20.13 -7.02
CA SER A 9 20.86 -19.25 -7.12
C SER A 9 20.36 -18.75 -5.76
N GLU A 10 21.00 -17.72 -5.20
CA GLU A 10 20.32 -16.90 -4.21
C GLU A 10 19.21 -16.19 -4.97
N SER A 11 18.07 -16.84 -4.91
CA SER A 11 16.82 -16.43 -5.48
C SER A 11 16.60 -14.93 -5.23
N ILE A 12 16.81 -14.14 -6.29
CA ILE A 12 16.15 -12.85 -6.49
C ILE A 12 14.65 -13.08 -6.77
N ASN A 13 14.07 -14.12 -6.16
CA ASN A 13 12.67 -14.19 -5.81
C ASN A 13 12.55 -13.62 -4.41
N LYS A 14 12.92 -12.34 -4.24
CA LYS A 14 12.23 -11.58 -3.22
C LYS A 14 10.78 -11.64 -3.65
N ALA A 15 9.95 -12.34 -2.87
CA ALA A 15 8.52 -12.24 -3.03
C ALA A 15 8.22 -10.73 -3.11
N PRO A 16 7.49 -10.24 -4.11
CA PRO A 16 7.12 -8.82 -4.17
C PRO A 16 6.40 -8.36 -2.89
N ASP A 17 5.84 -9.30 -2.12
CA ASP A 17 5.28 -9.08 -0.78
C ASP A 17 6.32 -8.73 0.31
N GLU A 18 7.60 -9.03 0.11
CA GLU A 18 8.69 -8.68 1.04
C GLU A 18 9.23 -7.25 0.79
N TRP A 19 8.84 -6.58 -0.31
CA TRP A 19 9.12 -5.17 -0.50
C TRP A 19 8.11 -4.33 0.30
N THR A 20 8.56 -4.05 1.52
CA THR A 20 7.88 -3.68 2.75
C THR A 20 7.19 -2.31 2.77
N SER A 21 6.77 -1.75 1.63
CA SER A 21 6.14 -0.41 1.63
C SER A 21 4.63 -0.43 1.87
N GLY A 22 4.04 -1.59 2.14
CA GLY A 22 2.61 -1.73 2.38
C GLY A 22 2.19 -1.39 3.81
N ASP A 23 3.00 -1.80 4.80
CA ASP A 23 2.75 -1.61 6.25
C ASP A 23 3.33 -0.31 6.81
N ASP A 24 4.10 0.44 6.01
CA ASP A 24 4.54 1.79 6.39
C ASP A 24 3.32 2.67 6.71
N PRO A 25 3.43 3.63 7.66
CA PRO A 25 2.36 4.58 7.89
C PRO A 25 2.02 5.35 6.60
N MET A 26 0.75 5.69 6.47
CA MET A 26 0.24 6.52 5.39
C MET A 26 1.08 7.80 5.26
N THR A 27 1.40 8.17 4.02
CA THR A 27 2.12 9.42 3.76
C THR A 27 1.19 10.63 3.98
N PRO A 28 1.71 11.80 4.39
CA PRO A 28 0.88 13.01 4.55
C PRO A 28 0.09 13.40 3.29
N ALA A 29 0.62 13.08 2.09
CA ALA A 29 -0.05 13.30 0.82
C ALA A 29 -1.28 12.39 0.65
N GLN A 30 -1.14 11.09 0.95
CA GLN A 30 -2.27 10.16 0.97
C GLN A 30 -3.31 10.57 2.01
N ALA A 31 -2.87 11.00 3.20
CA ALA A 31 -3.77 11.45 4.27
C ALA A 31 -4.64 12.64 3.81
N SER A 32 -4.00 13.65 3.23
CA SER A 32 -4.68 14.84 2.71
C SER A 32 -5.67 14.47 1.61
N TYR A 33 -5.28 13.60 0.67
CA TYR A 33 -6.13 13.19 -0.44
C TYR A 33 -7.32 12.34 0.03
N LEU A 34 -7.08 11.38 0.92
CA LEU A 34 -8.11 10.54 1.51
C LEU A 34 -9.15 11.39 2.26
N LYS A 35 -8.69 12.38 3.04
CA LYS A 35 -9.59 13.32 3.75
C LYS A 35 -10.51 14.06 2.79
N THR A 36 -9.97 14.64 1.71
CA THR A 36 -10.76 15.35 0.70
C THR A 36 -11.75 14.43 -0.02
N LEU A 37 -11.38 13.17 -0.28
CA LEU A 37 -12.30 12.18 -0.86
C LEU A 37 -13.41 11.78 0.11
N CYS A 38 -13.09 11.60 1.40
CA CYS A 38 -14.07 11.32 2.45
C CYS A 38 -15.09 12.45 2.61
N GLU A 39 -14.64 13.72 2.57
CA GLU A 39 -15.49 14.90 2.59
C GLU A 39 -16.42 14.94 1.36
N GLN A 40 -15.88 14.69 0.16
CA GLN A 40 -16.68 14.62 -1.09
C GLN A 40 -17.68 13.45 -1.10
N ALA A 41 -17.32 12.32 -0.50
CA ALA A 41 -18.16 11.13 -0.42
C ALA A 41 -19.28 11.23 0.64
N GLY A 42 -19.41 12.37 1.32
CA GLY A 42 -20.50 12.63 2.26
C GLY A 42 -20.27 12.14 3.68
N GLY A 43 -19.01 11.97 4.12
CA GLY A 43 -18.66 11.73 5.53
C GLY A 43 -18.97 10.33 6.07
N GLU A 44 -19.74 9.49 5.37
CA GLU A 44 -19.96 8.08 5.74
C GLU A 44 -18.69 7.24 5.70
N GLN A 45 -17.70 7.65 4.90
CA GLN A 45 -16.39 7.02 4.90
C GLN A 45 -15.49 7.76 5.88
N SER A 46 -15.47 7.30 7.13
CA SER A 46 -14.61 7.87 8.17
C SER A 46 -13.14 7.81 7.71
N PHE A 47 -12.54 9.00 7.58
CA PHE A 47 -11.10 9.14 7.44
C PHE A 47 -10.43 8.54 8.67
N ALA A 48 -9.49 7.62 8.46
CA ALA A 48 -8.69 7.03 9.53
C ALA A 48 -7.25 7.52 9.37
N GLU A 49 -6.67 8.03 10.46
CA GLU A 49 -5.34 8.62 10.48
C GLU A 49 -4.25 7.55 10.65
N ASP A 50 -4.57 6.47 11.37
CA ASP A 50 -3.69 5.33 11.66
C ASP A 50 -3.70 4.26 10.57
N LEU A 51 -3.77 4.68 9.31
CA LEU A 51 -3.72 3.76 8.18
C LEU A 51 -2.30 3.54 7.71
N SER A 52 -2.02 2.31 7.29
CA SER A 52 -0.84 2.04 6.50
C SER A 52 -0.96 2.66 5.10
N LYS A 53 0.16 2.86 4.43
CA LYS A 53 0.26 3.34 3.05
C LYS A 53 -0.52 2.45 2.09
N ALA A 54 -0.51 1.12 2.28
CA ALA A 54 -1.32 0.22 1.47
C ALA A 54 -2.82 0.40 1.73
N GLU A 55 -3.23 0.50 2.98
CA GLU A 55 -4.64 0.69 3.34
C GLU A 55 -5.18 2.05 2.89
N ALA A 56 -4.36 3.10 3.00
CA ALA A 56 -4.69 4.43 2.50
C ALA A 56 -4.91 4.41 0.98
N SER A 57 -3.99 3.80 0.22
CA SER A 57 -4.16 3.64 -1.24
C SER A 57 -5.43 2.88 -1.58
N LYS A 58 -5.70 1.73 -0.94
CA LYS A 58 -6.92 0.95 -1.17
C LYS A 58 -8.20 1.76 -0.92
N ARG A 59 -8.23 2.55 0.17
CA ARG A 59 -9.38 3.41 0.47
C ARG A 59 -9.53 4.55 -0.54
N ILE A 60 -8.43 5.18 -0.94
CA ILE A 60 -8.41 6.22 -1.98
C ILE A 60 -9.02 5.66 -3.26
N ASP A 61 -8.58 4.48 -3.72
CA ASP A 61 -9.09 3.88 -4.97
C ASP A 61 -10.59 3.53 -4.88
N ALA A 62 -11.03 2.99 -3.73
CA ALA A 62 -12.45 2.70 -3.48
C ALA A 62 -13.31 3.98 -3.51
N LEU A 63 -12.82 5.06 -2.88
CA LEU A 63 -13.49 6.36 -2.86
C LEU A 63 -13.55 6.99 -4.25
N ARG A 64 -12.45 6.96 -5.01
CA ARG A 64 -12.42 7.44 -6.40
C ARG A 64 -13.41 6.70 -7.27
N THR A 65 -13.48 5.38 -7.14
CA THR A 65 -14.43 4.54 -7.87
C THR A 65 -15.88 4.89 -7.51
N LYS A 66 -16.17 5.11 -6.22
CA LYS A 66 -17.51 5.50 -5.74
C LYS A 66 -17.91 6.89 -6.24
N LEU A 67 -16.98 7.84 -6.21
CA LEU A 67 -17.16 9.21 -6.71
C LEU A 67 -17.11 9.30 -8.24
N ARG A 68 -16.74 8.21 -8.92
CA ARG A 68 -16.50 8.13 -10.37
C ARG A 68 -15.47 9.16 -10.86
N LEU A 69 -14.37 9.30 -10.10
CA LEU A 69 -13.17 10.09 -10.40
C LEU A 69 -12.04 9.27 -11.05
#